data_AF-A0A2E6I3L8-F1
#
_entry.id   AF-A0A2E6I3L8-F1
#
_cell.length_a   1.000
_cell.length_b   1.000
_cell.length_c   1.000
_cell.angle_alpha   90.00
_cell.angle_beta   90.00
_cell.angle_gamma   90.00
#
_symmetry.space_group_name_H-M   'P 1'
#
loop_
_entity.id
_entity.type
_entity.pdbx_description
1 polymer ?
#
loop_
_entity_poly.entity_id
_entity_poly.type
_entity_poly.pdbx_seq_one_letter_code
_entity_poly.pdbx_strand_id
1 'polypeptide(L)'
;MARDGAFRDLDVVLAWHPGTGTGVSNFGGSSLDSLVYEFRGRTAHGASAHNGRSALDGVMLMDVAANYLREHIPENCRIHCVIRDGGDAPNVVPAFAKVWYFVRGKDRAQVDELRERLTNCARGAALATDTDMKWHRITAVYPRLPNDTMCDLVAQNVELFGPSRASKADRIAVEKMGYKEGFSGTVTKGPGTQGRGSSDEDNVSWLAPMGRFTVACYAKGTPGHHRDMAAQALLPFADRAVFQAAKIFAGSAVDLATRPEALRKVRSEFQKKTRGFKYDPLIPKRQKLPADPP
;
A
#
# COMPACT_ATOMS: atom_id res chain seq x y z
N MET A 1 -9.62 -11.60 3.35
CA MET A 1 -10.02 -12.06 1.99
C MET A 1 -9.03 -13.05 1.40
N ALA A 2 -7.84 -12.64 0.93
CA ALA A 2 -6.89 -13.55 0.28
C ALA A 2 -6.45 -14.73 1.17
N ARG A 3 -6.07 -14.45 2.42
CA ARG A 3 -5.79 -15.46 3.46
C ARG A 3 -6.90 -16.51 3.57
N ASP A 4 -8.15 -16.06 3.53
CA ASP A 4 -9.34 -16.87 3.77
C ASP A 4 -9.82 -17.59 2.49
N GLY A 5 -9.09 -17.46 1.39
CA GLY A 5 -9.34 -18.22 0.16
C GLY A 5 -10.30 -17.58 -0.83
N ALA A 6 -10.72 -16.31 -0.62
CA ALA A 6 -11.73 -15.63 -1.43
C ALA A 6 -11.38 -15.42 -2.93
N PHE A 7 -10.14 -15.72 -3.35
CA PHE A 7 -9.66 -15.52 -4.72
C PHE A 7 -9.08 -16.80 -5.36
N ARG A 8 -9.31 -17.99 -4.77
CA ARG A 8 -8.65 -19.24 -5.21
C ARG A 8 -9.19 -19.83 -6.51
N ASP A 9 -10.40 -19.48 -6.88
CA ASP A 9 -11.17 -20.03 -8.00
C ASP A 9 -11.36 -19.03 -9.14
N LEU A 10 -10.67 -17.89 -9.08
CA LEU A 10 -10.76 -16.85 -10.11
C LEU A 10 -9.89 -17.19 -11.33
N ASP A 11 -10.46 -17.04 -12.51
CA ASP A 11 -9.72 -17.10 -13.77
C ASP A 11 -8.83 -15.87 -14.00
N VAL A 12 -9.32 -14.70 -13.58
CA VAL A 12 -8.70 -13.37 -13.77
C VAL A 12 -9.22 -12.39 -12.72
N VAL A 13 -8.49 -11.30 -12.50
CA VAL A 13 -8.89 -10.17 -11.66
C VAL A 13 -8.71 -8.87 -12.44
N LEU A 14 -9.74 -8.04 -12.48
CA LEU A 14 -9.65 -6.66 -12.97
C LEU A 14 -9.60 -5.73 -11.76
N ALA A 15 -8.70 -4.75 -11.80
CA ALA A 15 -8.53 -3.75 -10.76
C ALA A 15 -8.40 -2.35 -11.36
N TRP A 16 -8.84 -1.35 -10.60
CA TRP A 16 -8.75 0.04 -10.97
C TRP A 16 -8.30 0.89 -9.79
N HIS A 17 -7.55 1.95 -10.08
CA HIS A 17 -7.18 2.94 -9.10
C HIS A 17 -7.43 4.35 -9.66
N PRO A 18 -7.99 5.29 -8.88
CA PRO A 18 -8.08 6.68 -9.30
C PRO A 18 -6.69 7.34 -9.28
N GLY A 19 -6.40 8.21 -10.22
CA GLY A 19 -5.10 8.88 -10.28
C GLY A 19 -5.14 10.21 -10.99
N THR A 20 -3.96 10.75 -11.31
CA THR A 20 -3.80 11.99 -12.10
C THR A 20 -3.66 11.73 -13.60
N GLY A 21 -3.60 10.46 -14.01
CA GLY A 21 -3.44 10.02 -15.40
C GLY A 21 -4.29 8.81 -15.71
N THR A 22 -4.44 8.53 -17.01
CA THR A 22 -5.19 7.37 -17.52
C THR A 22 -4.24 6.43 -18.23
N GLY A 23 -4.25 5.14 -17.88
CA GLY A 23 -3.35 4.16 -18.47
C GLY A 23 -3.27 2.84 -17.69
N VAL A 24 -2.63 1.85 -18.30
CA VAL A 24 -2.41 0.54 -17.66
C VAL A 24 -1.16 0.55 -16.80
N SER A 25 -1.21 -0.16 -15.67
CA SER A 25 -0.10 -0.28 -14.71
C SER A 25 0.24 -1.75 -14.50
N ASN A 26 1.10 -2.28 -15.36
CA ASN A 26 1.53 -3.68 -15.30
C ASN A 26 2.43 -3.97 -14.09
N PHE A 27 3.38 -3.06 -13.85
CA PHE A 27 4.17 -3.08 -12.63
C PHE A 27 3.40 -2.39 -11.51
N GLY A 28 3.35 -3.03 -10.35
CA GLY A 28 2.67 -2.50 -9.17
C GLY A 28 3.62 -1.79 -8.22
N GLY A 29 3.25 -1.84 -6.94
CA GLY A 29 3.98 -1.18 -5.88
C GLY A 29 5.17 -1.97 -5.33
N SER A 30 5.87 -1.33 -4.41
CA SER A 30 6.83 -1.93 -3.50
C SER A 30 6.13 -2.87 -2.51
N SER A 31 6.84 -3.90 -2.06
CA SER A 31 6.42 -4.72 -0.92
C SER A 31 6.36 -3.88 0.36
N LEU A 32 5.50 -4.27 1.29
CA LEU A 32 5.27 -3.56 2.55
C LEU A 32 5.13 -4.55 3.70
N ASP A 33 5.68 -4.20 4.87
CA ASP A 33 5.24 -4.70 6.17
C ASP A 33 4.66 -3.55 7.00
N SER A 34 3.52 -3.82 7.64
CA SER A 34 2.89 -2.98 8.65
C SER A 34 3.03 -3.65 10.01
N LEU A 35 3.77 -3.02 10.92
CA LEU A 35 4.27 -3.63 12.15
C LEU A 35 3.92 -2.75 13.35
N VAL A 36 3.41 -3.36 14.41
CA VAL A 36 3.21 -2.67 15.69
C VAL A 36 4.18 -3.24 16.70
N TYR A 37 4.88 -2.36 17.40
CA TYR A 37 5.72 -2.68 18.54
C TYR A 37 5.07 -2.10 19.80
N GLU A 38 4.91 -2.94 20.82
CA GLU A 38 4.38 -2.61 22.12
C GLU A 38 5.47 -2.81 23.17
N PHE A 39 5.73 -1.76 23.94
CA PHE A 39 6.62 -1.79 25.10
C PHE A 39 5.79 -1.82 26.37
N ARG A 40 6.22 -2.63 27.34
CA ARG A 40 5.62 -2.75 28.66
C ARG A 40 6.69 -2.59 29.72
N GLY A 41 6.44 -1.66 30.63
CA GLY A 41 7.35 -1.32 31.70
C GLY A 41 6.63 -1.27 33.04
N ARG A 42 7.02 -0.32 33.89
CA ARG A 42 6.52 -0.18 35.25
C ARG A 42 6.27 1.28 35.56
N THR A 43 5.07 1.57 36.05
CA THR A 43 4.69 2.93 36.45
C THR A 43 5.44 3.36 37.71
N ALA A 44 5.68 4.67 37.82
CA ALA A 44 6.18 5.34 39.01
C ALA A 44 5.77 6.81 38.94
N HIS A 45 5.70 7.47 40.10
CA HIS A 45 5.55 8.93 40.15
C HIS A 45 6.80 9.59 39.54
N GLY A 46 6.65 10.67 38.77
CA GLY A 46 7.76 11.34 38.09
C GLY A 46 8.85 11.83 39.06
N ALA A 47 8.47 12.27 40.26
CA ALA A 47 9.42 12.63 41.32
C ALA A 47 10.15 11.43 41.98
N SER A 48 9.80 10.19 41.62
CA SER A 48 10.41 8.95 42.12
C SER A 48 10.62 7.95 40.98
N ALA A 49 11.00 8.46 39.81
CA ALA A 49 11.07 7.70 38.56
C ALA A 49 12.02 6.49 38.59
N HIS A 50 12.99 6.45 39.51
CA HIS A 50 13.91 5.30 39.69
C HIS A 50 13.18 3.98 40.02
N ASN A 51 11.95 4.04 40.53
CA ASN A 51 11.10 2.85 40.77
C ASN A 51 10.40 2.33 39.51
N GLY A 52 10.42 3.08 38.41
CA GLY A 52 9.73 2.77 37.17
C GLY A 52 10.64 2.19 36.09
N ARG A 53 10.01 1.77 34.98
CA ARG A 53 10.62 1.39 33.71
C ARG A 53 9.77 1.98 32.60
N SER A 54 10.29 2.98 31.89
CA SER A 54 9.51 3.75 30.93
C SER A 54 9.37 3.00 29.62
N ALA A 55 8.15 2.58 29.30
CA ALA A 55 7.82 2.02 27.98
C ALA A 55 7.96 3.06 26.87
N LEU A 56 7.66 4.34 27.15
CA LEU A 56 7.88 5.44 26.19
C LEU A 56 9.37 5.59 25.87
N ASP A 57 10.26 5.46 26.85
CA ASP A 57 11.71 5.52 26.61
C ASP A 57 12.14 4.38 25.69
N GLY A 58 11.55 3.18 25.84
CA GLY A 58 11.77 2.05 24.95
C GLY A 58 11.37 2.36 23.51
N VAL A 59 10.21 2.99 23.29
CA VAL A 59 9.78 3.46 21.96
C VAL A 59 10.71 4.54 21.41
N MET A 60 11.04 5.56 22.19
CA MET A 60 11.91 6.65 21.74
C MET A 60 13.31 6.15 21.38
N LEU A 61 13.87 5.24 22.19
CA LEU A 61 15.17 4.65 21.94
C LEU A 61 15.17 3.73 20.70
N MET A 62 14.08 2.99 20.50
CA MET A 62 13.86 2.24 19.25
C MET A 62 13.86 3.19 18.04
N ASP A 63 13.18 4.33 18.11
CA ASP A 63 13.09 5.31 17.02
C ASP A 63 14.45 5.95 16.72
N VAL A 64 15.25 6.26 17.75
CA VAL A 64 16.63 6.74 17.57
C VAL A 64 17.49 5.67 16.88
N ALA A 65 17.42 4.41 17.34
CA ALA A 65 18.13 3.32 16.70
C ALA A 65 17.68 3.10 15.24
N ALA A 66 16.38 3.24 14.96
CA ALA A 66 15.84 3.19 13.60
C ALA A 66 16.31 4.38 12.73
N ASN A 67 16.57 5.55 13.31
CA ASN A 67 17.16 6.69 12.59
C ASN A 67 18.57 6.34 12.09
N TYR A 68 19.42 5.76 12.92
CA TYR A 68 20.75 5.30 12.49
C TYR A 68 20.69 4.12 11.51
N LEU A 69 19.71 3.22 11.66
CA LEU A 69 19.52 2.13 10.71
C LEU A 69 19.29 2.64 9.27
N ARG A 70 18.59 3.76 9.09
CA ARG A 70 18.18 4.28 7.75
C ARG A 70 19.35 4.68 6.85
N GLU A 71 20.52 4.98 7.40
CA GLU A 71 21.73 5.23 6.59
C GLU A 71 22.24 3.94 5.92
N HIS A 72 21.92 2.78 6.49
CA HIS A 72 22.47 1.49 6.11
C HIS A 72 21.41 0.55 5.49
N ILE A 73 20.41 1.10 4.79
CA ILE A 73 19.42 0.35 4.01
C ILE A 73 19.53 0.66 2.52
N PRO A 74 19.05 -0.22 1.61
CA PRO A 74 19.03 0.09 0.18
C PRO A 74 18.23 1.36 -0.14
N GLU A 75 18.69 2.15 -1.12
CA GLU A 75 18.07 3.44 -1.50
C GLU A 75 16.59 3.34 -1.91
N ASN A 76 16.16 2.18 -2.40
CA ASN A 76 14.79 1.90 -2.80
C ASN A 76 13.88 1.53 -1.62
N CYS A 77 14.44 1.34 -0.42
CA CYS A 77 13.70 0.96 0.78
C CYS A 77 13.32 2.16 1.63
N ARG A 78 12.27 2.04 2.44
CA ARG A 78 11.85 3.08 3.37
C ARG A 78 11.33 2.50 4.68
N ILE A 79 11.61 3.21 5.79
CA ILE A 79 11.12 2.89 7.13
C ILE A 79 10.46 4.15 7.71
N HIS A 80 9.18 4.09 8.05
CA HIS A 80 8.39 5.20 8.57
C HIS A 80 7.64 4.77 9.82
N CYS A 81 7.39 5.69 10.75
CA CYS A 81 6.63 5.39 11.96
C CYS A 81 5.72 6.51 12.43
N VAL A 82 4.82 6.15 13.34
CA VAL A 82 4.08 7.05 14.21
C VAL A 82 3.92 6.41 15.59
N ILE A 83 4.17 7.18 16.65
CA ILE A 83 3.86 6.77 18.02
C ILE A 83 2.36 6.94 18.23
N ARG A 84 1.65 5.84 18.50
CA ARG A 84 0.19 5.80 18.65
C ARG A 84 -0.25 5.89 20.10
N ASP A 85 0.62 5.48 21.01
CA ASP A 85 0.44 5.60 22.45
C ASP A 85 1.81 5.89 23.07
N GLY A 86 1.89 6.99 23.81
CA GLY A 86 3.12 7.45 24.47
C GLY A 86 2.95 7.66 25.98
N GLY A 87 1.87 7.16 26.58
CA GLY A 87 1.52 7.42 27.97
C GLY A 87 0.57 8.61 28.19
N ASP A 88 -0.06 8.62 29.37
CA ASP A 88 -1.23 9.47 29.64
C ASP A 88 -0.90 10.81 30.31
N ALA A 89 0.13 10.87 31.15
CA ALA A 89 0.44 12.04 31.97
C ALA A 89 1.96 12.25 32.16
N PRO A 90 2.44 13.51 32.12
CA PRO A 90 3.88 13.80 32.18
C PRO A 90 4.51 13.53 33.55
N ASN A 91 3.72 13.47 34.62
CA ASN A 91 4.17 13.17 35.98
C ASN A 91 4.07 11.67 36.34
N VAL A 92 3.81 10.80 35.37
CA VAL A 92 3.70 9.35 35.54
C VAL A 92 4.62 8.66 34.54
N VAL A 93 5.50 7.77 35.01
CA VAL A 93 6.34 6.96 34.12
C VAL A 93 5.44 6.02 33.30
N PRO A 94 5.45 6.08 31.95
CA PRO A 94 4.57 5.27 31.13
C PRO A 94 4.87 3.77 31.27
N ALA A 95 3.91 2.98 31.75
CA ALA A 95 4.04 1.53 31.81
C ALA A 95 3.70 0.82 30.48
N PHE A 96 3.15 1.55 29.52
CA PHE A 96 2.82 1.07 28.18
C PHE A 96 3.11 2.15 27.15
N ALA A 97 3.60 1.75 25.98
CA ALA A 97 3.74 2.61 24.81
C ALA A 97 3.68 1.75 23.54
N LYS A 98 3.21 2.35 22.44
CA LYS A 98 2.95 1.65 21.18
C LYS A 98 3.38 2.50 19.99
N VAL A 99 4.17 1.90 19.11
CA VAL A 99 4.62 2.53 17.86
C VAL A 99 4.25 1.68 16.65
N TRP A 100 3.77 2.33 15.60
CA TRP A 100 3.36 1.69 14.35
C TRP A 100 4.33 2.05 13.24
N TYR A 101 4.88 1.02 12.58
CA TYR A 101 5.90 1.11 11.55
C TYR A 101 5.43 0.57 10.20
N PHE A 102 5.87 1.25 9.14
CA PHE A 102 5.90 0.73 7.77
C PHE A 102 7.34 0.47 7.34
N VAL A 103 7.58 -0.71 6.76
CA VAL A 103 8.85 -1.09 6.10
C VAL A 103 8.56 -1.43 4.64
N ARG A 104 9.21 -0.75 3.70
CA ARG A 104 9.03 -0.95 2.26
C ARG A 104 10.33 -1.35 1.58
N GLY A 105 10.21 -2.20 0.55
CA GLY A 105 11.31 -2.65 -0.31
C GLY A 105 10.79 -3.17 -1.65
N LYS A 106 11.69 -3.46 -2.60
CA LYS A 106 11.26 -3.90 -3.95
C LYS A 106 10.55 -5.26 -3.92
N ASP A 107 10.94 -6.12 -3.00
CA ASP A 107 10.45 -7.49 -2.86
C ASP A 107 10.36 -7.90 -1.38
N ARG A 108 9.86 -9.12 -1.15
CA ARG A 108 9.70 -9.66 0.19
C ARG A 108 11.02 -9.92 0.91
N ALA A 109 12.06 -10.34 0.19
CA ALA A 109 13.36 -10.61 0.79
C ALA A 109 13.95 -9.35 1.44
N GLN A 110 13.90 -8.21 0.73
CA GLN A 110 14.33 -6.93 1.30
C GLN A 110 13.49 -6.50 2.50
N VAL A 111 12.16 -6.62 2.42
CA VAL A 111 11.27 -6.23 3.53
C VAL A 111 11.50 -7.12 4.76
N ASP A 112 11.67 -8.43 4.57
CA ASP A 112 11.87 -9.37 5.66
C ASP A 112 13.22 -9.17 6.35
N GLU A 113 14.28 -8.87 5.60
CA GLU A 113 15.60 -8.50 6.13
C GLU A 113 15.51 -7.20 6.96
N LEU A 114 14.91 -6.15 6.40
CA LEU A 114 14.79 -4.86 7.06
C LEU A 114 13.87 -4.91 8.29
N ARG A 115 12.80 -5.70 8.24
CA ARG A 115 11.96 -5.98 9.43
C ARG A 115 12.79 -6.56 10.55
N GLU A 116 13.66 -7.53 10.28
CA GLU A 116 14.48 -8.16 11.32
C GLU A 116 15.47 -7.16 11.92
N ARG A 117 16.12 -6.34 11.08
CA ARG A 117 17.02 -5.28 11.53
C ARG A 117 16.29 -4.23 12.38
N LEU A 118 15.09 -3.81 11.98
CA LEU A 118 14.25 -2.91 12.77
C LEU A 118 13.80 -3.57 14.09
N THR A 119 13.50 -4.87 14.07
CA THR A 119 13.14 -5.63 15.27
C THR A 119 14.34 -5.71 16.23
N ASN A 120 15.57 -5.81 15.73
CA ASN A 120 16.77 -5.73 16.56
C ASN A 120 16.93 -4.35 17.22
N CYS A 121 16.59 -3.25 16.54
CA CYS A 121 16.51 -1.93 17.19
C CYS A 121 15.52 -1.94 18.37
N ALA A 122 14.35 -2.52 18.18
CA ALA A 122 13.35 -2.65 19.25
C ALA A 122 13.84 -3.51 20.42
N ARG A 123 14.51 -4.65 20.13
CA ARG A 123 15.11 -5.53 21.16
C ARG A 123 16.20 -4.81 21.96
N GLY A 124 17.07 -4.06 21.28
CA GLY A 124 18.10 -3.26 21.93
C GLY A 124 17.52 -2.17 22.84
N ALA A 125 16.46 -1.50 22.37
CA ALA A 125 15.76 -0.49 23.17
C ALA A 125 15.08 -1.08 24.41
N ALA A 126 14.45 -2.26 24.27
CA ALA A 126 13.83 -2.98 25.38
C ALA A 126 14.86 -3.35 26.45
N LEU A 127 16.00 -3.90 26.01
CA LEU A 127 17.12 -4.24 26.89
C LEU A 127 17.66 -3.03 27.65
N ALA A 128 17.93 -1.93 26.95
CA ALA A 128 18.51 -0.73 27.54
C ALA A 128 17.58 -0.03 28.55
N THR A 129 16.26 -0.21 28.41
CA THR A 129 15.26 0.40 29.27
C THR A 129 14.70 -0.55 30.34
N ASP A 130 15.18 -1.81 30.38
CA ASP A 130 14.68 -2.87 31.26
C ASP A 130 13.14 -2.99 31.15
N THR A 131 12.66 -3.04 29.91
CA THR A 131 11.24 -3.20 29.53
C THR A 131 11.03 -4.46 28.70
N ASP A 132 9.79 -4.95 28.70
CA ASP A 132 9.34 -6.01 27.79
C ASP A 132 8.91 -5.40 26.47
N MET A 133 9.28 -6.03 25.35
CA MET A 133 8.81 -5.65 24.02
C MET A 133 8.17 -6.84 23.31
N LYS A 134 7.01 -6.60 22.72
CA LYS A 134 6.35 -7.51 21.78
C LYS A 134 6.04 -6.77 20.50
N TRP A 135 6.00 -7.50 19.39
CA TRP A 135 5.55 -6.94 18.13
C TRP A 135 4.62 -7.91 17.40
N HIS A 136 3.79 -7.34 16.55
CA HIS A 136 2.96 -8.13 15.63
C HIS A 136 2.83 -7.40 14.30
N ARG A 137 2.60 -8.19 13.24
CA ARG A 137 2.33 -7.69 11.91
C ARG A 137 0.83 -7.50 11.73
N ILE A 138 0.42 -6.34 11.23
CA ILE A 138 -0.97 -6.05 10.86
C ILE A 138 -1.24 -6.53 9.44
N THR A 139 -0.36 -6.20 8.51
CA THR A 139 -0.50 -6.58 7.11
C THR A 139 0.86 -6.67 6.45
N ALA A 140 0.90 -7.40 5.34
CA ALA A 140 2.05 -7.47 4.47
C ALA A 140 1.60 -7.56 3.02
N VAL A 141 2.44 -6.99 2.14
CA VAL A 141 2.18 -6.87 0.71
C VAL A 141 3.36 -7.46 -0.05
N TYR A 142 3.07 -8.31 -1.04
CA TYR A 142 3.98 -8.75 -2.10
C TYR A 142 4.07 -7.68 -3.19
N PRO A 143 5.16 -7.63 -3.97
CA PRO A 143 5.14 -6.78 -5.15
C PRO A 143 4.16 -7.36 -6.17
N ARG A 144 3.49 -6.54 -6.98
CA ARG A 144 2.60 -7.05 -8.02
C ARG A 144 3.33 -8.02 -8.94
N LEU A 145 2.70 -9.14 -9.24
CA LEU A 145 3.11 -10.05 -10.30
C LEU A 145 2.62 -9.48 -11.65
N PRO A 146 3.52 -9.05 -12.55
CA PRO A 146 3.11 -8.51 -13.84
C PRO A 146 2.46 -9.59 -14.73
N ASN A 147 1.43 -9.22 -15.48
CA ASN A 147 0.85 -10.06 -16.53
C ASN A 147 0.69 -9.21 -17.80
N ASP A 148 1.63 -9.38 -18.73
CA ASP A 148 1.78 -8.55 -19.93
C ASP A 148 0.58 -8.74 -20.85
N THR A 149 0.18 -9.99 -21.10
CA THR A 149 -0.97 -10.32 -21.94
C THR A 149 -2.27 -9.71 -21.40
N MET A 150 -2.48 -9.76 -20.08
CA MET A 150 -3.65 -9.18 -19.43
C MET A 150 -3.64 -7.65 -19.53
N CYS A 151 -2.47 -7.04 -19.33
CA CYS A 151 -2.32 -5.60 -19.43
C CYS A 151 -2.53 -5.08 -20.85
N ASP A 152 -2.07 -5.81 -21.87
CA ASP A 152 -2.30 -5.46 -23.28
C ASP A 152 -3.79 -5.51 -23.65
N LEU A 153 -4.53 -6.51 -23.16
CA LEU A 153 -5.99 -6.60 -23.35
C LEU A 153 -6.72 -5.42 -22.69
N VAL A 154 -6.35 -5.09 -21.45
CA VAL A 154 -6.92 -3.93 -20.76
C VAL A 154 -6.52 -2.63 -21.47
N ALA A 155 -5.30 -2.54 -22.01
CA ALA A 155 -4.82 -1.35 -22.72
C ALA A 155 -5.65 -1.06 -23.97
N GLN A 156 -6.04 -2.09 -24.74
CA GLN A 156 -6.95 -1.94 -25.88
C GLN A 156 -8.27 -1.30 -25.46
N ASN A 157 -8.81 -1.69 -24.30
CA ASN A 157 -10.05 -1.11 -23.77
C ASN A 157 -9.85 0.32 -23.23
N VAL A 158 -8.72 0.59 -22.58
CA VAL A 158 -8.36 1.96 -22.15
C VAL A 158 -8.24 2.90 -23.36
N GLU A 159 -7.61 2.44 -24.45
CA GLU A 159 -7.48 3.20 -25.70
C GLU A 159 -8.82 3.38 -26.42
N LEU A 160 -9.64 2.32 -26.50
CA LEU A 160 -10.96 2.35 -27.13
C LEU A 160 -11.89 3.36 -26.45
N PHE A 161 -11.98 3.33 -25.13
CA PHE A 161 -12.88 4.23 -24.40
C PHE A 161 -12.26 5.61 -24.16
N GLY A 162 -10.93 5.69 -24.06
CA GLY A 162 -10.19 6.93 -23.85
C GLY A 162 -10.24 7.47 -22.40
N PRO A 163 -9.72 8.69 -22.17
CA PRO A 163 -9.73 9.34 -20.87
C PRO A 163 -11.04 10.10 -20.62
N SER A 164 -11.28 10.43 -19.36
CA SER A 164 -12.44 11.22 -18.95
C SER A 164 -12.35 12.68 -19.44
N ARG A 165 -13.49 13.23 -19.88
CA ARG A 165 -13.54 14.60 -20.43
C ARG A 165 -13.86 15.62 -19.34
N ALA A 166 -12.93 16.56 -19.13
CA ALA A 166 -13.12 17.70 -18.24
C ALA A 166 -13.86 18.85 -18.95
N SER A 167 -14.92 19.34 -18.32
CA SER A 167 -15.64 20.55 -18.71
C SER A 167 -14.88 21.82 -18.34
N LYS A 168 -15.36 22.98 -18.81
CA LYS A 168 -14.82 24.28 -18.41
C LYS A 168 -14.97 24.52 -16.89
N ALA A 169 -16.10 24.11 -16.31
CA ALA A 169 -16.36 24.25 -14.88
C ALA A 169 -15.38 23.44 -14.03
N ASP A 170 -15.06 22.21 -14.44
CA ASP A 170 -14.09 21.36 -13.72
C ASP A 170 -12.71 21.99 -13.70
N ARG A 171 -12.27 22.54 -14.84
CA ARG A 171 -10.96 23.20 -14.97
C ARG A 171 -10.86 24.42 -14.06
N ILE A 172 -11.91 25.25 -14.04
CA ILE A 172 -11.97 26.41 -13.14
C ILE A 172 -11.94 25.97 -11.67
N ALA A 173 -12.63 24.88 -11.31
CA ALA A 173 -12.68 24.38 -9.95
C ALA A 173 -11.29 23.97 -9.44
N VAL A 174 -10.52 23.22 -10.22
CA VAL A 174 -9.17 22.79 -9.82
C VAL A 174 -8.12 23.89 -9.98
N GLU A 175 -8.29 24.84 -10.90
CA GLU A 175 -7.45 26.03 -11.01
C GLU A 175 -7.55 26.89 -9.75
N LYS A 176 -8.75 27.06 -9.18
CA LYS A 176 -8.96 27.73 -7.88
C LYS A 176 -8.27 27.01 -6.72
N MET A 177 -8.03 25.70 -6.85
CA MET A 177 -7.26 24.90 -5.89
C MET A 177 -5.75 24.94 -6.16
N GLY A 178 -5.29 25.67 -7.19
CA GLY A 178 -3.88 25.82 -7.55
C GLY A 178 -3.38 24.92 -8.69
N TYR A 179 -4.24 24.06 -9.25
CA TYR A 179 -3.84 23.09 -10.29
C TYR A 179 -4.10 23.63 -11.71
N LYS A 180 -3.21 24.49 -12.19
CA LYS A 180 -3.34 25.19 -13.50
C LYS A 180 -3.35 24.26 -14.72
N GLU A 181 -2.66 23.12 -14.64
CA GLU A 181 -2.63 22.14 -15.73
C GLU A 181 -3.95 21.36 -15.88
N GLY A 182 -4.81 21.39 -14.85
CA GLY A 182 -6.08 20.68 -14.84
C GLY A 182 -5.94 19.16 -14.93
N PHE A 183 -6.95 18.51 -15.51
CA PHE A 183 -7.03 17.05 -15.61
C PHE A 183 -6.32 16.52 -16.87
N SER A 184 -5.69 15.35 -16.77
CA SER A 184 -5.10 14.69 -17.94
C SER A 184 -6.19 14.23 -18.93
N GLY A 185 -6.09 14.70 -20.16
CA GLY A 185 -6.96 14.30 -21.27
C GLY A 185 -6.33 13.28 -22.22
N THR A 186 -5.26 12.59 -21.81
CA THR A 186 -4.55 11.61 -22.63
C THR A 186 -4.42 10.26 -21.94
N VAL A 187 -4.33 9.19 -22.74
CA VAL A 187 -3.92 7.87 -22.30
C VAL A 187 -2.41 7.78 -22.42
N THR A 188 -1.73 7.33 -21.37
CA THR A 188 -0.28 7.13 -21.36
C THR A 188 0.07 5.68 -21.07
N LYS A 189 1.16 5.19 -21.67
CA LYS A 189 1.76 3.94 -21.24
C LYS A 189 2.31 4.14 -19.81
N GLY A 190 2.07 3.16 -18.93
CA GLY A 190 2.60 3.17 -17.58
C GLY A 190 4.14 3.20 -17.58
N PRO A 191 4.77 3.48 -16.42
CA PRO A 191 6.21 3.74 -16.32
C PRO A 191 7.13 2.55 -16.67
N GLY A 192 6.59 1.38 -17.06
CA GLY A 192 7.35 0.18 -17.42
C GLY A 192 8.22 -0.39 -16.29
N THR A 193 8.10 0.16 -15.08
CA THR A 193 8.95 -0.11 -13.92
C THR A 193 8.10 -0.06 -12.65
N GLN A 194 8.60 -0.69 -11.58
CA GLN A 194 7.92 -0.78 -10.30
C GLN A 194 7.76 0.60 -9.63
N GLY A 195 6.57 0.86 -9.10
CA GLY A 195 6.27 2.06 -8.32
C GLY A 195 6.74 1.97 -6.86
N ARG A 196 6.76 3.13 -6.19
CA ARG A 196 7.12 3.25 -4.76
C ARG A 196 5.93 3.16 -3.79
N GLY A 197 4.71 3.19 -4.32
CA GLY A 197 3.48 2.93 -3.55
C GLY A 197 3.39 1.46 -3.15
N SER A 198 2.38 1.09 -2.38
CA SER A 198 2.06 -0.31 -2.04
C SER A 198 0.54 -0.44 -2.00
N SER A 199 0.01 -1.55 -2.50
CA SER A 199 -1.43 -1.87 -2.42
C SER A 199 -1.62 -3.34 -2.12
N ASP A 200 -2.59 -3.68 -1.29
CA ASP A 200 -2.92 -5.07 -0.95
C ASP A 200 -3.52 -5.84 -2.14
N GLU A 201 -4.06 -5.15 -3.15
CA GLU A 201 -4.45 -5.74 -4.44
C GLU A 201 -3.29 -6.51 -5.09
N ASP A 202 -2.04 -6.09 -4.85
CA ASP A 202 -0.85 -6.73 -5.39
C ASP A 202 -0.68 -8.16 -4.84
N ASN A 203 -1.20 -8.46 -3.65
CA ASN A 203 -1.24 -9.84 -3.15
C ASN A 203 -2.14 -10.74 -4.00
N VAL A 204 -3.25 -10.20 -4.52
CA VAL A 204 -4.22 -10.94 -5.34
C VAL A 204 -3.62 -11.27 -6.71
N SER A 205 -2.70 -10.45 -7.22
CA SER A 205 -1.99 -10.72 -8.48
C SER A 205 -1.15 -12.00 -8.45
N TRP A 206 -0.89 -12.59 -7.27
CA TRP A 206 -0.23 -13.89 -7.11
C TRP A 206 -1.21 -15.08 -7.02
N LEU A 207 -2.51 -14.80 -6.93
CA LEU A 207 -3.57 -15.80 -6.87
C LEU A 207 -4.29 -15.95 -8.20
N ALA A 208 -4.41 -14.87 -8.98
CA ALA A 208 -4.98 -14.87 -10.31
C ALA A 208 -4.31 -13.79 -11.20
N PRO A 209 -4.32 -13.97 -12.54
CA PRO A 209 -3.86 -12.96 -13.49
C PRO A 209 -4.58 -11.62 -13.25
N MET A 210 -3.83 -10.55 -13.01
CA MET A 210 -4.40 -9.23 -12.73
C MET A 210 -4.20 -8.26 -13.90
N GLY A 211 -5.28 -7.59 -14.30
CA GLY A 211 -5.25 -6.42 -15.17
C GLY A 211 -5.62 -5.17 -14.38
N ARG A 212 -4.64 -4.27 -14.17
CA ARG A 212 -4.83 -3.07 -13.34
C ARG A 212 -4.61 -1.81 -14.16
N PHE A 213 -5.57 -0.91 -14.14
CA PHE A 213 -5.50 0.37 -14.84
C PHE A 213 -5.81 1.55 -13.91
N THR A 214 -5.46 2.74 -14.36
CA THR A 214 -5.73 4.01 -13.69
C THR A 214 -6.59 4.85 -14.61
N VAL A 215 -7.52 5.63 -14.04
CA VAL A 215 -8.24 6.70 -14.75
C VAL A 215 -7.96 8.01 -14.04
N ALA A 216 -7.79 9.07 -14.81
CA ALA A 216 -7.63 10.41 -14.25
C ALA A 216 -8.92 10.83 -13.52
N CYS A 217 -8.84 10.91 -12.20
CA CYS A 217 -9.88 11.46 -11.32
C CYS A 217 -9.43 12.77 -10.67
N TYR A 218 -8.13 13.03 -10.65
CA TYR A 218 -7.52 14.19 -10.01
C TYR A 218 -6.72 15.00 -11.03
N ALA A 219 -6.59 16.30 -10.78
CA ALA A 219 -5.79 17.21 -11.57
C ALA A 219 -4.30 16.84 -11.48
N LYS A 220 -3.55 17.10 -12.55
CA LYS A 220 -2.10 16.89 -12.59
C LYS A 220 -1.43 17.65 -11.45
N GLY A 221 -0.43 17.03 -10.84
CA GLY A 221 0.30 17.58 -9.70
C GLY A 221 -0.38 17.41 -8.35
N THR A 222 -1.62 16.87 -8.28
CA THR A 222 -2.28 16.58 -6.99
C THR A 222 -1.48 15.54 -6.20
N PRO A 223 -0.99 15.87 -4.98
CA PRO A 223 -0.23 14.92 -4.18
C PRO A 223 -1.10 13.79 -3.63
N GLY A 224 -0.53 12.58 -3.55
CA GLY A 224 -1.18 11.43 -2.92
C GLY A 224 -1.51 11.68 -1.44
N HIS A 225 -2.68 11.21 -1.00
CA HIS A 225 -3.17 11.35 0.38
C HIS A 225 -3.33 12.81 0.85
N HIS A 226 -3.46 13.75 -0.07
CA HIS A 226 -3.69 15.15 0.25
C HIS A 226 -5.18 15.48 0.33
N ARG A 227 -5.55 16.47 1.16
CA ARG A 227 -6.95 16.93 1.32
C ARG A 227 -7.60 17.33 0.00
N ASP A 228 -6.81 17.80 -0.96
CA ASP A 228 -7.31 18.20 -2.28
C ASP A 228 -7.76 17.01 -3.11
N MET A 229 -7.22 15.79 -2.89
CA MET A 229 -7.78 14.58 -3.52
C MET A 229 -9.22 14.35 -3.03
N ALA A 230 -9.47 14.51 -1.73
CA ALA A 230 -10.81 14.38 -1.17
C ALA A 230 -11.75 15.45 -1.72
N ALA A 231 -11.29 16.70 -1.81
CA ALA A 231 -12.07 17.79 -2.41
C ALA A 231 -12.38 17.54 -3.89
N GLN A 232 -11.39 17.09 -4.66
CA GLN A 232 -11.57 16.79 -6.09
C GLN A 232 -12.44 15.56 -6.34
N ALA A 233 -12.44 14.58 -5.44
CA ALA A 233 -13.32 13.41 -5.50
C ALA A 233 -14.82 13.77 -5.41
N LEU A 234 -15.15 14.97 -4.92
CA LEU A 234 -16.52 15.50 -4.87
C LEU A 234 -16.91 16.31 -6.12
N LEU A 235 -15.99 16.50 -7.07
CA LEU A 235 -16.28 17.23 -8.30
C LEU A 235 -17.05 16.34 -9.29
N PRO A 236 -17.95 16.91 -10.12
CA PRO A 236 -18.64 16.16 -11.18
C PRO A 236 -17.70 15.46 -12.17
N PHE A 237 -16.45 15.90 -12.27
CA PHE A 237 -15.42 15.21 -13.04
C PHE A 237 -15.10 13.82 -12.49
N ALA A 238 -15.06 13.65 -11.17
CA ALA A 238 -14.77 12.36 -10.54
C ALA A 238 -15.85 11.32 -10.88
N ASP A 239 -17.13 11.71 -10.88
CA ASP A 239 -18.23 10.83 -11.31
C ASP A 239 -18.06 10.38 -12.76
N ARG A 240 -17.75 11.31 -13.67
CA ARG A 240 -17.44 10.99 -15.07
C ARG A 240 -16.24 10.06 -15.20
N ALA A 241 -15.25 10.17 -14.31
CA ALA A 241 -14.11 9.28 -14.27
C ALA A 241 -14.45 7.88 -13.80
N VAL A 242 -15.34 7.74 -12.80
CA VAL A 242 -15.86 6.44 -12.37
C VAL A 242 -16.63 5.75 -13.51
N PHE A 243 -17.50 6.47 -14.23
CA PHE A 243 -18.19 5.91 -15.40
C PHE A 243 -17.23 5.48 -16.51
N GLN A 244 -16.15 6.22 -16.70
CA GLN A 244 -15.12 5.85 -17.66
C GLN A 244 -14.40 4.56 -17.26
N ALA A 245 -14.05 4.42 -15.98
CA ALA A 245 -13.50 3.18 -15.44
C ALA A 245 -14.46 2.00 -15.60
N ALA A 246 -15.75 2.21 -15.34
CA ALA A 246 -16.78 1.17 -15.51
C ALA A 246 -16.87 0.64 -16.95
N LYS A 247 -16.75 1.51 -17.96
CA LYS A 247 -16.69 1.07 -19.37
C LYS A 247 -15.47 0.21 -19.66
N ILE A 248 -14.30 0.61 -19.16
CA ILE A 248 -13.05 -0.16 -19.33
C ILE A 248 -13.15 -1.53 -18.66
N PHE A 249 -13.72 -1.59 -17.45
CA PHE A 249 -14.03 -2.85 -16.78
C PHE A 249 -14.95 -3.74 -17.63
N ALA A 250 -16.07 -3.19 -18.09
CA ALA A 250 -17.07 -3.93 -18.84
C ALA A 250 -16.51 -4.47 -20.17
N GLY A 251 -15.80 -3.63 -20.94
CA GLY A 251 -15.18 -4.05 -22.20
C GLY A 251 -14.12 -5.13 -21.98
N SER A 252 -13.25 -4.97 -20.98
CA SER A 252 -12.24 -5.97 -20.66
C SER A 252 -12.86 -7.30 -20.22
N ALA A 253 -13.93 -7.25 -19.42
CA ALA A 253 -14.66 -8.45 -18.99
C ALA A 253 -15.35 -9.15 -20.16
N VAL A 254 -15.98 -8.42 -21.07
CA VAL A 254 -16.57 -8.96 -22.30
C VAL A 254 -15.51 -9.64 -23.16
N ASP A 255 -14.34 -9.01 -23.34
CA ASP A 255 -13.25 -9.59 -24.12
C ASP A 255 -12.73 -10.89 -23.52
N LEU A 256 -12.58 -10.95 -22.20
CA LEU A 256 -12.15 -12.16 -21.49
C LEU A 256 -13.20 -13.27 -21.55
N ALA A 257 -14.49 -12.93 -21.50
CA ALA A 257 -15.59 -13.89 -21.55
C ALA A 257 -15.87 -14.42 -22.97
N THR A 258 -15.69 -13.59 -24.00
CA THR A 258 -16.08 -13.91 -25.38
C THR A 258 -14.91 -14.36 -26.26
N ARG A 259 -13.66 -14.20 -25.81
CA ARG A 259 -12.44 -14.60 -26.56
C ARG A 259 -11.64 -15.65 -25.79
N PRO A 260 -12.01 -16.95 -25.86
CA PRO A 260 -11.34 -18.02 -25.11
C PRO A 260 -9.82 -18.13 -25.35
N GLU A 261 -9.34 -17.76 -26.54
CA GLU A 261 -7.91 -17.72 -26.85
C GLU A 261 -7.17 -16.64 -26.06
N ALA A 262 -7.78 -15.47 -25.84
CA ALA A 262 -7.17 -14.39 -25.06
C ALA A 262 -7.05 -14.81 -23.59
N LEU A 263 -8.12 -15.36 -23.01
CA LEU A 263 -8.12 -15.88 -21.64
C LEU A 263 -7.08 -16.98 -21.45
N ARG A 264 -6.96 -17.92 -22.40
CA ARG A 264 -5.93 -18.98 -22.35
C ARG A 264 -4.52 -18.40 -22.33
N LYS A 265 -4.22 -17.37 -23.12
CA LYS A 265 -2.89 -16.73 -23.12
C LYS A 265 -2.60 -16.04 -21.79
N VAL A 266 -3.55 -15.27 -21.26
CA VAL A 266 -3.45 -14.61 -19.94
C VAL A 266 -3.15 -15.63 -18.84
N ARG A 267 -3.89 -16.73 -18.80
CA ARG A 267 -3.71 -17.80 -17.81
C ARG A 267 -2.38 -18.55 -18.00
N SER A 268 -1.97 -18.81 -19.25
CA SER A 268 -0.70 -19.48 -19.54
C SER A 268 0.50 -18.68 -19.05
N GLU A 269 0.50 -17.36 -19.27
CA GLU A 269 1.57 -16.49 -18.78
C GLU A 269 1.65 -16.50 -17.25
N PHE A 270 0.50 -16.38 -16.58
CA PHE A 270 0.41 -16.41 -15.12
C PHE A 270 0.90 -17.75 -14.54
N GLN A 271 0.48 -18.89 -15.12
CA GLN A 271 0.91 -20.22 -14.68
C GLN A 271 2.42 -20.42 -14.83
N LYS A 272 3.03 -19.88 -15.88
CA LYS A 272 4.49 -19.89 -16.06
C LYS A 272 5.19 -19.07 -14.97
N LYS A 273 4.70 -17.85 -14.70
CA LYS A 273 5.27 -16.92 -13.72
C LYS A 273 5.09 -17.39 -12.25
N THR A 274 4.04 -18.17 -11.97
CA THR A 274 3.76 -18.70 -10.62
C THR A 274 4.18 -20.15 -10.42
N ARG A 275 4.88 -20.76 -11.38
CA ARG A 275 5.28 -22.17 -11.29
C ARG A 275 6.16 -22.42 -10.06
N GLY A 276 5.67 -23.26 -9.15
CA GLY A 276 6.35 -23.61 -7.89
C GLY A 276 6.19 -22.57 -6.78
N PHE A 277 5.47 -21.47 -7.03
CA PHE A 277 5.14 -20.50 -5.99
C PHE A 277 4.00 -21.01 -5.12
N LYS A 278 4.14 -20.86 -3.81
CA LYS A 278 3.08 -21.12 -2.83
C LYS A 278 2.78 -19.83 -2.09
N TYR A 279 1.58 -19.31 -2.25
CA TYR A 279 1.15 -18.09 -1.58
C TYR A 279 1.16 -18.28 -0.07
N ASP A 280 1.90 -17.42 0.63
CA ASP A 280 1.81 -17.22 2.07
C ASP A 280 1.03 -15.92 2.30
N PRO A 281 -0.07 -15.92 3.07
CA PRO A 281 -0.79 -14.70 3.41
C PRO A 281 0.05 -13.66 4.18
N LEU A 282 1.23 -14.06 4.69
CA LEU A 282 2.15 -13.23 5.47
C LEU A 282 1.52 -12.63 6.74
N ILE A 283 0.35 -13.10 7.14
CA ILE A 283 -0.33 -12.72 8.39
C ILE A 283 -0.78 -13.97 9.13
N PRO A 284 -0.87 -13.96 10.48
CA PRO A 284 -1.34 -15.10 11.25
C PRO A 284 -2.73 -15.58 10.83
N LYS A 285 -2.94 -16.90 10.82
CA LYS A 285 -4.21 -17.56 10.45
C LYS A 285 -5.43 -17.04 11.23
N ARG A 286 -5.24 -16.69 12.50
CA ARG A 286 -6.30 -16.25 13.42
C ARG A 286 -6.29 -14.75 13.69
N GLN A 287 -5.55 -13.96 12.90
CA GLN A 287 -5.59 -12.51 13.06
C GLN A 287 -7.01 -12.01 12.76
N LYS A 288 -7.63 -11.32 13.73
CA LYS A 288 -8.93 -10.65 13.50
C LYS A 288 -8.75 -9.53 12.48
N LEU A 289 -9.82 -9.20 11.77
CA LEU A 289 -9.84 -7.97 10.98
C LEU A 289 -9.56 -6.80 11.92
N PRO A 290 -8.65 -5.87 11.58
CA PRO A 290 -8.46 -4.66 12.37
C PRO A 290 -9.79 -3.92 12.45
N ALA A 291 -10.27 -3.60 13.66
CA ALA A 291 -11.48 -2.80 13.83
C ALA A 291 -11.25 -1.33 13.41
N ASP A 292 -9.99 -0.87 13.55
CA ASP A 292 -9.43 0.39 13.08
C ASP A 292 -7.95 0.17 12.71
N PRO A 293 -7.29 1.06 11.93
CA PRO A 293 -5.85 1.13 11.98
C PRO A 293 -5.39 1.33 13.45
N PRO A 294 -4.36 0.60 13.89
CA PRO A 294 -3.99 0.40 15.30
C PRO A 294 -3.80 1.68 16.12
#